data_AF-A0ABD0P0A0-F1
#
_entry.id   AF-A0ABD0P0A0-F1
#
_cell.length_a   1.000
_cell.length_b   1.000
_cell.length_c   1.000
_cell.angle_alpha   90.00
_cell.angle_beta   90.00
_cell.angle_gamma   90.00
#
_symmetry.space_group_name_H-M   'P 1'
#
loop_
_entity.id
_entity.type
_entity.pdbx_description
1 polymer ?
#
loop_
_entity_poly.entity_id
_entity_poly.type
_entity_poly.pdbx_seq_one_letter_code
_entity_poly.pdbx_strand_id
1 'polypeptide(L)' 'YDGVPFLMHDSTLKRTTNVHEVFPNRSDTLAAMFTWAELEMLSAGSWFLQ' A
#
# COMPACT_ATOMS: atom_id res chain seq x y z
N TYR A 1 1.97 -8.62 -8.48
CA TYR A 1 3.44 -8.68 -8.32
C TYR A 1 4.11 -8.53 -9.68
N ASP A 2 5.05 -7.60 -9.77
CA ASP A 2 5.81 -7.24 -10.99
C ASP A 2 7.34 -7.22 -10.77
N GLY A 3 7.82 -7.56 -9.57
CA GLY A 3 9.25 -7.66 -9.27
C GLY A 3 9.96 -6.36 -8.90
N VAL A 4 9.26 -5.23 -8.82
CA VAL A 4 9.87 -3.95 -8.46
C VAL A 4 10.17 -3.91 -6.95
N PRO A 5 11.42 -3.66 -6.52
CA PRO A 5 11.74 -3.54 -5.10
C PRO A 5 11.26 -2.20 -4.54
N PHE A 6 10.76 -2.21 -3.30
CA PHE A 6 10.34 -1.01 -2.57
C PHE A 6 10.63 -1.17 -1.07
N LEU A 7 10.75 -0.03 -0.37
CA LEU A 7 10.99 -0.02 1.07
C LEU A 7 9.65 -0.14 1.81
N MET A 8 9.54 -1.15 2.66
CA MET A 8 8.37 -1.34 3.49
C MET A 8 8.78 -1.97 4.83
N HIS A 9 8.31 -1.38 5.93
CA HIS A 9 8.55 -1.92 7.26
C HIS A 9 7.60 -3.07 7.59
N ASP A 10 6.32 -2.93 7.23
CA ASP A 10 5.28 -3.92 7.55
C ASP A 10 5.07 -4.93 6.42
N SER A 11 4.47 -6.07 6.74
CA SER A 11 4.09 -7.06 5.72
C SER A 11 2.88 -6.65 4.88
N THR A 12 2.04 -5.73 5.36
CA THR A 12 0.83 -5.23 4.70
C THR A 12 0.80 -3.70 4.67
N LEU A 13 -0.05 -3.11 3.83
CA LEU A 13 -0.12 -1.66 3.61
C LEU A 13 -1.08 -0.94 4.57
N LYS A 14 -1.78 -1.67 5.45
CA LYS A 14 -2.95 -1.20 6.20
C LYS A 14 -2.68 -0.06 7.19
N ARG A 15 -1.53 -0.09 7.86
CA ARG A 15 -1.17 0.88 8.91
C ARG A 15 -0.56 2.17 8.35
N THR A 16 0.07 2.08 7.18
CA THR A 16 0.93 3.14 6.63
C THR A 16 0.42 3.70 5.31
N THR A 17 -0.78 3.32 4.87
CA THR A 17 -1.38 3.83 3.63
C THR A 17 -2.91 3.87 3.72
N ASN A 18 -3.56 4.47 2.72
CA ASN A 18 -5.01 4.41 2.53
C ASN A 18 -5.49 3.19 1.70
N VAL A 19 -4.76 2.07 1.72
CA VAL A 19 -5.12 0.83 0.98
C VAL A 19 -6.56 0.37 1.21
N HIS A 20 -7.13 0.63 2.38
CA HIS A 20 -8.50 0.25 2.73
C HIS A 20 -9.56 1.05 1.95
N GLU A 21 -9.22 2.24 1.46
CA GLU A 21 -10.08 3.07 0.61
C GLU A 21 -9.95 2.65 -0.86
N VAL A 22 -8.71 2.47 -1.34
CA VAL A 22 -8.40 2.21 -2.75
C VAL A 22 -8.64 0.74 -3.13
N PHE A 23 -8.32 -0.19 -2.24
CA PHE A 23 -8.43 -1.64 -2.45
C PHE A 23 -9.07 -2.35 -1.24
N PRO A 24 -10.35 -2.07 -0.92
CA PRO A 24 -10.98 -2.51 0.32
C PRO A 24 -10.89 -4.03 0.55
N ASN A 25 -11.09 -4.82 -0.51
CA ASN A 25 -11.05 -6.29 -0.47
C ASN A 25 -9.63 -6.88 -0.41
N ARG A 26 -8.59 -6.05 -0.45
CA ARG A 26 -7.17 -6.47 -0.43
C ARG A 26 -6.37 -5.82 0.70
N SER A 27 -7.04 -5.20 1.68
CA SER A 27 -6.39 -4.46 2.77
C SER A 27 -5.41 -5.30 3.60
N ASP A 28 -5.67 -6.60 3.74
CA ASP A 28 -4.81 -7.54 4.48
C ASP A 28 -3.86 -8.34 3.55
N THR A 29 -3.82 -8.00 2.26
CA THR A 29 -2.91 -8.61 1.30
C THR A 29 -1.47 -8.17 1.59
N LEU A 30 -0.51 -9.09 1.43
CA LEU A 30 0.91 -8.76 1.58
C LEU A 30 1.32 -7.66 0.59
N ALA A 31 2.08 -6.67 1.06
CA ALA A 31 2.55 -5.55 0.27
C ALA A 31 3.28 -6.02 -1.01
N ALA A 32 4.04 -7.11 -0.91
CA ALA A 32 4.76 -7.72 -2.03
C ALA A 32 3.86 -8.24 -3.16
N MET A 33 2.55 -8.39 -2.95
CA MET A 33 1.63 -8.86 -4.00
C MET A 33 1.10 -7.73 -4.88
N PHE A 34 1.25 -6.47 -4.46
CA PHE A 34 0.91 -5.31 -5.27
C PHE A 34 1.96 -5.06 -6.35
N THR A 35 1.53 -4.49 -7.46
CA THR A 35 2.44 -3.95 -8.49
C THR A 35 2.87 -2.54 -8.11
N TRP A 36 3.98 -2.06 -8.67
CA TRP A 36 4.43 -0.68 -8.49
C TRP A 36 3.34 0.33 -8.86
N ALA A 37 2.65 0.12 -9.98
CA ALA A 37 1.54 0.99 -10.40
C ALA A 37 0.37 1.03 -9.41
N GLU A 38 0.05 -0.09 -8.75
CA GLU A 38 -0.96 -0.10 -7.69
C GLU A 38 -0.47 0.61 -6.42
N LEU A 39 0.82 0.49 -6.09
CA LEU A 39 1.43 1.17 -4.94
C LEU A 39 1.44 2.69 -5.13
N GLU A 40 1.70 3.18 -6.35
CA GLU A 40 1.67 4.62 -6.69
C GLU A 40 0.29 5.27 -6.52
N MET A 41 -0.79 4.48 -6.54
CA MET A 41 -2.14 4.98 -6.29
C MET A 41 -2.39 5.28 -4.80
N LEU A 42 -1.58 4.74 -3.90
CA LEU A 42 -1.80 4.85 -2.46
C LEU A 42 -1.21 6.12 -1.88
N SER A 43 -1.95 6.75 -0.97
CA SER A 43 -1.40 7.78 -0.10
C SER A 43 -0.74 7.14 1.10
N ALA A 44 0.52 7.47 1.34
CA ALA A 44 1.32 7.04 2.50
C ALA A 44 1.63 8.21 3.46
N GLY A 45 0.72 9.17 3.60
CA GLY A 45 0.92 10.31 4.50
C GLY A 45 -0.18 11.37 4.51
N SER A 46 -1.29 11.17 3.81
CA SER A 46 -2.40 12.15 3.79
C SER A 46 -2.92 12.51 5.18
N TRP A 47 -2.88 11.58 6.14
CA TRP A 47 -3.26 11.81 7.54
C TRP A 47 -2.41 12.87 8.25
N PHE A 48 -1.22 13.21 7.74
CA PHE A 48 -0.37 14.25 8.33
C PHE A 48 -0.81 15.67 7.93
N LEU A 49 -1.56 15.81 6.82
CA LEU A 49 -1.98 17.10 6.28
C LEU A 49 -3.36 17.56 6.79
N GLN A 50 -3.96 16.83 7.73
CA GLN A 50 -5.20 17.19 8.41
C GLN A 50 -4.97 18.10 9.61
#